data_AF-A0A849HSC2-F1
#
_entry.id   AF-A0A849HSC2-F1
#
_cell.length_a   1.000
_cell.length_b   1.000
_cell.length_c   1.000
_cell.angle_alpha   90.00
_cell.angle_beta   90.00
_cell.angle_gamma   90.00
#
_symmetry.space_group_name_H-M   'P 1'
#
loop_
_entity.id
_entity.type
_entity.pdbx_description
1 polymer ?
#
loop_
_entity_poly.entity_id
_entity_poly.type
_entity_poly.pdbx_seq_one_letter_code
_entity_poly.pdbx_strand_id
1 'polypeptide(L)' 'MLVNYVRTALALKLNELKFDKRAVTAIEYALIAALIAVVIIGAVTALGTGVKSTFNTVAAEL' A
#
# COMPACT_ATOMS: atom_id res chain seq x y z
N MET A 1 -40.85 -19.10 -17.62
CA MET A 1 -40.81 -18.15 -16.48
C MET A 1 -39.53 -18.32 -15.65
N LEU A 2 -39.21 -19.53 -15.18
CA LEU A 2 -38.05 -19.82 -14.34
C LEU A 2 -36.68 -19.57 -15.01
N VAL A 3 -36.53 -19.91 -16.29
CA VAL A 3 -35.29 -19.68 -17.06
C VAL A 3 -34.95 -18.19 -17.19
N ASN A 4 -35.96 -17.32 -17.35
CA ASN A 4 -35.75 -15.88 -17.42
C ASN A 4 -35.36 -15.31 -16.05
N TYR A 5 -35.94 -15.83 -14.96
CA TYR A 5 -35.54 -15.48 -13.59
C TYR A 5 -34.06 -15.81 -13.33
N VAL A 6 -33.62 -17.01 -13.70
CA VAL A 6 -32.21 -17.42 -13.55
C VAL A 6 -31.28 -16.56 -14.39
N ARG A 7 -31.65 -16.25 -15.65
CA ARG A 7 -30.87 -15.35 -16.51
C ARG A 7 -30.76 -13.94 -15.93
N THR A 8 -31.83 -13.40 -15.37
CA THR A 8 -31.83 -12.07 -14.73
C THR A 8 -31.00 -12.07 -13.45
N ALA A 9 -31.12 -13.09 -12.60
CA ALA A 9 -30.32 -13.23 -11.38
C ALA A 9 -28.81 -13.33 -11.69
N LEU A 10 -28.46 -14.11 -12.72
CA LEU A 10 -27.09 -14.23 -13.20
C LEU A 10 -26.56 -12.91 -13.78
N ALA A 11 -27.36 -12.24 -14.62
CA ALA A 11 -26.97 -10.96 -15.21
C ALA A 11 -26.71 -9.88 -14.15
N LEU A 12 -27.53 -9.83 -13.09
CA LEU A 12 -27.32 -8.93 -11.96
C LEU A 12 -26.02 -9.24 -11.20
N LYS A 13 -25.77 -10.52 -10.90
CA LYS A 13 -24.56 -10.92 -10.18
C LYS A 13 -23.29 -10.64 -10.99
N LEU A 14 -23.34 -10.85 -12.30
CA LEU A 14 -22.22 -10.55 -13.20
C LEU A 14 -21.98 -9.04 -13.35
N ASN A 15 -23.03 -8.22 -13.30
CA ASN A 15 -22.88 -6.77 -13.34
C ASN A 15 -22.27 -6.23 -12.03
N GLU A 16 -22.59 -6.82 -10.89
CA GLU A 16 -22.00 -6.49 -9.59
C GLU A 16 -20.48 -6.72 -9.57
N LEU A 17 -20.00 -7.83 -10.15
CA LEU A 17 -18.57 -8.14 -10.24
C LEU A 17 -17.77 -7.20 -11.16
N LYS A 18 -18.42 -6.58 -12.16
CA LYS A 18 -17.76 -5.65 -13.09
C LYS A 18 -17.38 -4.31 -12.47
N PHE A 19 -18.00 -3.95 -11.34
CA PHE A 19 -17.81 -2.65 -10.69
C PHE A 19 -17.31 -2.78 -9.25
N ASP A 20 -16.44 -3.75 -8.97
CA ASP A 20 -15.82 -3.83 -7.65
C ASP A 20 -14.80 -2.69 -7.44
N LYS A 21 -15.30 -1.58 -6.90
CA LYS A 21 -14.52 -0.38 -6.58
C LYS A 21 -13.47 -0.62 -5.51
N ARG A 22 -13.55 -1.72 -4.73
CA ARG A 22 -12.59 -2.01 -3.66
C ARG A 22 -11.18 -2.22 -4.22
N ALA A 23 -11.07 -2.85 -5.39
CA ALA A 23 -9.79 -3.02 -6.07
C ALA A 23 -9.21 -1.68 -6.58
N VAL A 24 -10.07 -0.77 -7.04
CA VAL A 24 -9.66 0.59 -7.46
C VAL A 24 -9.24 1.42 -6.25
N THR A 25 -9.94 1.34 -5.13
CA THR A 25 -9.53 2.03 -3.91
C THR A 25 -8.22 1.46 -3.34
N ALA A 26 -7.96 0.16 -3.52
CA ALA A 26 -6.73 -0.47 -3.04
C ALA A 26 -5.48 0.09 -3.74
N ILE A 27 -5.56 0.42 -5.05
CA ILE A 27 -4.41 0.99 -5.77
C ILE A 27 -4.09 2.44 -5.34
N GLU A 28 -5.11 3.21 -4.96
CA GLU A 28 -4.94 4.58 -4.45
C GLU A 28 -4.22 4.57 -3.09
N TYR A 29 -4.69 3.74 -2.16
CA TYR A 29 -4.05 3.60 -0.85
C TYR A 29 -2.67 2.95 -0.94
N ALA A 30 -2.44 2.03 -1.89
CA ALA A 30 -1.13 1.43 -2.11
C ALA A 30 -0.08 2.46 -2.56
N LEU A 31 -0.46 3.41 -3.43
CA LEU A 31 0.44 4.47 -3.87
C LEU A 31 0.84 5.41 -2.71
N ILE A 32 -0.13 5.79 -1.87
CA ILE A 32 0.12 6.61 -0.67
C ILE A 32 1.03 5.86 0.31
N ALA A 33 0.75 4.57 0.55
CA ALA A 33 1.57 3.73 1.42
C ALA A 33 3.01 3.61 0.92
N ALA A 34 3.21 3.45 -0.40
CA ALA A 34 4.53 3.42 -1.01
C ALA A 34 5.30 4.72 -0.81
N LEU A 35 4.64 5.88 -0.97
CA LEU A 35 5.27 7.18 -0.74
C LEU A 35 5.69 7.37 0.72
N ILE A 36 4.82 7.01 1.67
CA ILE A 36 5.14 7.04 3.10
C ILE A 36 6.33 6.13 3.42
N ALA A 37 6.35 4.92 2.85
CA ALA A 37 7.44 3.98 3.05
C ALA A 37 8.80 4.55 2.61
N VAL A 38 8.86 5.17 1.43
CA VAL A 38 10.09 5.80 0.91
C VAL A 38 10.59 6.91 1.85
N VAL A 39 9.68 7.76 2.36
CA VAL A 39 10.03 8.83 3.30
C VAL A 39 10.58 8.26 4.61
N ILE A 40 9.93 7.23 5.16
CA ILE A 40 10.39 6.58 6.40
C ILE A 40 11.77 5.96 6.21
N ILE A 41 11.98 5.24 5.12
CA ILE A 41 13.29 4.62 4.81
C ILE A 41 14.37 5.69 4.73
N GLY A 42 14.12 6.80 4.02
CA GLY A 42 15.06 7.92 3.93
C GLY A 42 15.39 8.53 5.29
N ALA A 43 14.36 8.81 6.10
CA ALA A 43 14.53 9.40 7.43
C ALA A 43 15.33 8.48 8.38
N VAL A 44 14.96 7.20 8.46
CA VAL A 44 15.65 6.23 9.32
C VAL A 44 17.09 6.01 8.87
N THR A 45 17.37 6.00 7.57
CA THR A 45 18.74 5.88 7.03
C THR A 45 19.61 7.07 7.41
N ALA A 46 19.08 8.29 7.28
CA ALA A 46 19.79 9.51 7.67
C ALA A 46 20.08 9.54 9.18
N LEU A 47 19.08 9.21 10.00
CA LEU A 47 19.24 9.10 11.46
C LEU A 47 20.30 8.06 11.83
N GLY A 48 20.23 6.86 11.24
CA GLY A 48 21.19 5.79 11.49
C GLY A 48 22.63 6.20 11.12
N THR A 49 22.80 6.95 10.04
CA THR A 49 24.10 7.49 9.62
C THR A 49 24.63 8.51 10.63
N GLY A 50 23.77 9.42 11.11
CA GLY A 50 24.14 10.40 12.13
C GLY A 50 24.58 9.73 13.44
N VAL A 51 23.79 8.78 13.94
CA VAL A 51 24.11 8.02 15.16
C VAL A 51 25.43 7.27 15.01
N LYS A 52 25.62 6.56 13.90
CA LYS A 52 26.87 5.83 13.63
C LYS A 52 28.07 6.77 13.60
N SER A 53 27.93 7.95 12.99
CA SER A 53 28.97 8.96 12.95
C SER A 53 29.36 9.41 14.37
N THR A 54 28.37 9.74 15.21
CA THR A 54 28.62 10.14 16.60
C THR A 54 29.37 9.07 17.39
N PHE A 55 28.96 7.81 17.32
CA PHE A 55 29.65 6.73 18.02
C PHE A 55 31.08 6.50 17.49
N ASN A 56 31.29 6.62 16.18
CA ASN A 56 32.62 6.51 15.60
C ASN A 56 33.54 7.65 16.06
N THR A 57 33.04 8.88 16.17
CA THR A 57 33.80 10.01 16.72
C THR A 57 34.23 9.71 18.15
N VAL A 58 33.32 9.24 19.01
CA VAL A 58 33.66 8.89 20.40
C VAL A 58 34.70 7.76 20.44
N ALA A 59 34.55 6.73 19.60
CA ALA A 59 35.48 5.61 19.54
C ALA A 59 36.89 6.00 19.06
N ALA A 60 37.00 7.08 18.26
CA ALA A 60 38.29 7.58 17.77
C ALA A 60 39.03 8.44 18.81
N GLU A 61 38.32 8.97 19.81
CA GLU A 61 38.86 9.83 20.88
C GLU A 61 39.21 9.04 22.16
N LEU A 62 38.96 7.71 22.18
CA LEU A 62 39.31 6.76 23.25
C LEU A 62 40.61 6.02 22.93
#